data_AF-A0A7X3WH50-F1
#
_entry.id   AF-A0A7X3WH50-F1
#
_cell.length_a   1.000
_cell.length_b   1.000
_cell.length_c   1.000
_cell.angle_alpha   90.00
_cell.angle_beta   90.00
_cell.angle_gamma   90.00
#
_symmetry.space_group_name_H-M   'P 1'
#
loop_
_entity.id
_entity.type
_entity.pdbx_description
1 polymer ?
#
loop_
_entity_poly.entity_id
_entity_poly.type
_entity_poly.pdbx_seq_one_letter_code
_entity_poly.pdbx_strand_id
1 'polypeptide(L)' 'MNILQLRSGYIYKLGGNDLGAMSGLRAGFGLTLRRFQIDYALVPYGTLGLTNRFSLIASF' A
#
# COMPACT_ATOMS: atom_id res chain seq x y z
N MET A 1 -15.86 -7.73 -12.83
CA MET A 1 -15.27 -6.38 -12.82
C MET A 1 -15.08 -5.97 -11.37
N ASN A 2 -13.85 -5.92 -10.85
CA ASN A 2 -13.61 -5.54 -9.46
C ASN A 2 -13.44 -4.02 -9.39
N ILE A 3 -14.49 -3.33 -8.95
CA ILE A 3 -14.53 -1.86 -8.86
C ILE A 3 -13.75 -1.37 -7.64
N LEU A 4 -13.76 -2.13 -6.54
CA LEU A 4 -13.06 -1.82 -5.30
C LEU A 4 -12.11 -2.95 -4.95
N GLN A 5 -10.91 -2.58 -4.52
CA GLN A 5 -9.85 -3.50 -4.10
C GLN A 5 -9.34 -3.00 -2.75
N LEU A 6 -9.44 -3.81 -1.70
CA LEU A 6 -8.85 -3.49 -0.41
C LEU A 6 -7.60 -4.37 -0.23
N ARG A 7 -6.50 -3.79 0.24
CA ARG A 7 -5.24 -4.48 0.47
C ARG A 7 -4.72 -4.14 1.86
N SER A 8 -4.47 -5.17 2.65
CA SER A 8 -3.75 -5.05 3.92
C SER A 8 -2.72 -6.15 3.99
N GLY A 9 -1.54 -5.84 4.51
CA GLY A 9 -0.47 -6.81 4.64
C GLY A 9 0.53 -6.42 5.73
N TYR A 10 1.32 -7.40 6.13
CA TYR A 10 2.42 -7.22 7.06
C TYR A 10 3.66 -7.89 6.50
N ILE A 11 4.76 -7.14 6.37
CA ILE A 11 6.06 -7.67 5.97
C ILE A 11 6.93 -7.80 7.21
N TYR A 12 7.25 -9.04 7.56
CA TYR A 12 8.23 -9.35 8.58
C TYR A 12 9.61 -9.54 7.94
N LYS A 13 10.63 -8.83 8.42
CA LYS A 13 12.01 -9.01 7.97
C LYS A 13 12.73 -10.00 8.90
N LEU A 14 13.29 -11.06 8.32
CA LEU A 14 14.20 -11.97 9.02
C LEU A 14 15.45 -11.18 9.43
N GLY A 15 15.69 -11.07 10.74
CA GLY A 15 16.67 -10.15 11.33
C GLY A 15 16.03 -9.11 12.26
N GLY A 16 14.70 -9.01 12.27
CA GLY A 16 13.97 -8.04 13.09
C GLY A 16 13.51 -6.83 12.26
N ASN A 17 12.54 -6.10 12.81
CA ASN A 17 12.08 -4.86 12.22
C ASN A 17 12.70 -3.70 12.99
N ASP A 18 13.95 -3.36 12.64
CA ASP A 18 14.77 -2.39 13.38
C ASP A 18 14.11 -1.01 13.53
N LEU A 19 13.19 -0.68 12.63
CA LEU A 19 12.43 0.57 12.64
C LEU A 19 11.12 0.49 13.45
N GLY A 20 10.86 -0.63 14.14
CA GLY A 20 9.71 -0.86 15.01
C GLY A 20 8.67 -1.81 14.42
N ALA A 21 7.89 -2.46 15.29
CA ALA A 21 6.92 -3.50 14.92
C ALA A 21 5.91 -3.03 13.85
N MET A 22 5.54 -1.75 13.86
CA MET A 22 4.59 -1.16 12.90
C MET A 22 5.18 -0.86 11.52
N SER A 23 6.51 -0.92 11.34
CA SER A 23 7.15 -0.62 10.03
C SER A 23 6.95 -1.70 8.95
N GLY A 24 6.38 -2.84 9.35
CA GLY A 24 5.97 -3.90 8.43
C GLY A 24 4.55 -3.74 7.90
N LEU A 25 3.71 -2.90 8.54
CA LEU A 25 2.31 -2.74 8.17
C LEU A 25 2.19 -2.07 6.82
N ARG A 26 1.25 -2.55 6.01
CA ARG A 26 0.89 -2.03 4.71
C ARG A 26 -0.63 -2.02 4.63
N ALA A 27 -1.22 -0.89 4.25
CA ALA A 27 -2.64 -0.79 3.99
C ALA A 27 -2.86 -0.02 2.69
N GLY A 28 -3.91 -0.33 1.96
CA GLY A 28 -4.21 0.37 0.72
C GLY A 28 -5.57 0.00 0.16
N PHE A 29 -6.04 0.83 -0.74
CA PHE A 29 -7.24 0.58 -1.50
C PHE A 29 -7.04 1.00 -2.95
N GLY A 30 -7.71 0.30 -3.85
CA GLY A 30 -7.69 0.54 -5.28
C GLY A 30 -9.11 0.65 -5.80
N LEU A 31 -9.31 1.61 -6.71
CA LEU A 31 -10.56 1.82 -7.43
C LEU A 31 -10.29 1.63 -8.92
N THR A 32 -11.09 0.79 -9.58
CA THR A 32 -10.97 0.53 -11.02
C THR A 32 -12.25 0.96 -11.72
N LEU A 33 -12.13 1.92 -12.64
CA LEU A 33 -13.21 2.40 -13.49
C LEU A 33 -12.86 2.19 -14.97
N ARG A 34 -13.39 1.11 -15.56
CA ARG A 34 -13.27 0.74 -16.99
C ARG A 34 -11.82 0.68 -17.50
N ARG A 35 -11.24 1.84 -17.81
CA ARG A 35 -9.90 2.04 -18.39
C ARG A 35 -8.95 2.76 -17.44
N PHE A 36 -9.44 3.26 -16.31
CA PHE A 36 -8.66 3.96 -15.31
C PHE A 36 -8.61 3.14 -14.01
N GLN A 37 -7.45 3.11 -13.38
CA GLN A 37 -7.28 2.52 -12.06
C GLN A 37 -6.50 3.51 -11.19
N ILE A 38 -7.01 3.73 -9.99
CA ILE A 38 -6.42 4.59 -8.96
C ILE A 38 -6.10 3.69 -7.78
N ASP A 39 -4.84 3.66 -7.36
CA ASP A 39 -4.42 2.94 -6.17
C ASP A 39 -3.80 3.89 -5.15
N TYR A 40 -4.22 3.73 -3.89
CA TYR A 40 -3.65 4.40 -2.75
C TYR A 40 -3.09 3.37 -1.77
N ALA A 41 -1.85 3.53 -1.34
CA ALA A 41 -1.20 2.67 -0.36
C ALA A 41 -0.48 3.48 0.71
N LEU A 42 -0.82 3.21 1.96
CA LEU A 42 -0.14 3.69 3.16
C LEU A 42 0.91 2.66 3.59
N VAL A 43 2.16 3.12 3.69
CA VAL A 43 3.32 2.31 4.07
C VAL A 43 4.07 3.00 5.20
N PRO A 44 3.81 2.66 6.47
CA PRO A 44 4.69 3.03 7.58
C PRO A 44 6.06 2.39 7.42
N TYR A 45 7.10 3.21 7.41
CA TYR A 45 8.50 2.77 7.54
C TYR A 45 9.03 3.07 8.95
N GLY A 46 8.20 2.90 9.98
CA GLY A 46 8.63 3.03 11.37
C GLY A 46 9.21 4.41 11.67
N THR A 47 10.45 4.46 12.16
CA THR A 47 11.16 5.71 12.48
C THR A 47 11.47 6.60 11.27
N LEU A 48 11.44 6.06 10.03
CA LEU A 48 11.52 6.86 8.80
C LEU A 48 10.20 7.60 8.48
N GLY A 49 9.12 7.28 9.19
CA GLY A 49 7.82 7.92 9.05
C GLY A 49 6.84 7.18 8.12
N LEU A 50 5.74 7.85 7.78
CA LEU A 50 4.65 7.33 6.97
C LEU A 50 4.84 7.71 5.50
N THR A 51 4.87 6.72 4.62
CA THR A 51 4.87 6.95 3.16
C THR A 51 3.47 6.74 2.60
N ASN A 52 2.99 7.74 1.86
CA ASN A 52 1.74 7.70 1.11
C ASN A 52 2.07 7.50 -0.37
N ARG A 53 1.70 6.35 -0.94
CA ARG A 53 1.89 6.05 -2.37
C ARG A 53 0.56 6.21 -3.09
N PHE A 54 0.55 7.11 -4.06
CA PHE A 54 -0.56 7.28 -5.02
C PHE A 54 -0.13 6.72 -6.36
N SER A 55 -1.02 6.03 -7.06
CA SER A 55 -0.76 5.49 -8.38
C SER A 55 -1.99 5.65 -9.27
N LEU A 56 -1.76 6.05 -10.52
CA LEU A 56 -2.79 6.22 -11.53
C LEU A 56 -2.37 5.41 -12.76
N ILE A 57 -3.27 4.58 -13.24
CA ILE A 57 -3.07 3.72 -14.40
C ILE A 57 -4.18 4.02 -15.41
N ALA A 58 -3.80 4.20 -16.67
CA ALA A 58 -4.71 4.37 -17.80
C ALA A 58 -4.40 3.30 -18.85
N SER A 59 -5.43 2.57 -19.30
CA SER A 59 -5.35 1.53 -20.32
C SER A 59 -6.06 2.00 -21.59
N PHE A 60 -5.36 2.00 -22.73
CA PHE A 60 -5.81 2.55 -24.01
C PHE A 60 -6.19 1.46 -25.00
#